data_AF-A0A183J8M0-F1
#
_entry.id   AF-A0A183J8M0-F1
#
_cell.length_a   1.000
_cell.length_b   1.000
_cell.length_c   1.000
_cell.angle_alpha   90.00
_cell.angle_beta   90.00
_cell.angle_gamma   90.00
#
_symmetry.space_group_name_H-M   'P 1'
#
loop_
_entity.id
_entity.type
_entity.pdbx_description
1 polymer ?
#
loop_
_entity_poly.entity_id
_entity_poly.type
_entity_poly.pdbx_seq_one_letter_code
_entity_poly.pdbx_strand_id
1 'polypeptide(L)'
;MSLLGLPRSFAFKVHQCGWGNLVTRFQGTIGHTIRVKKEIERKKEQSQLGGGEKRIKAQHERGKLTARERINLLFDPDTFVEYDAFAEHSCNDFGMASKKVYLLF
;
A
#
# COMPACT_ATOMS: atom_id res chain seq x y z
N MET A 1 34.67 50.19 -41.01
CA MET A 1 33.95 49.88 -39.75
C MET A 1 33.32 48.50 -39.88
N SER A 2 34.14 47.46 -39.91
CA SER A 2 34.63 46.73 -38.73
C SER A 2 33.51 45.93 -38.05
N LEU A 3 33.28 44.73 -38.59
CA LEU A 3 32.87 43.56 -37.82
C LEU A 3 33.79 43.39 -36.59
N LEU A 4 33.24 42.84 -35.50
CA LEU A 4 33.88 42.11 -34.38
C LEU A 4 33.47 42.64 -32.99
N GLY A 5 32.98 41.72 -32.15
CA GLY A 5 33.25 41.75 -30.71
C GLY A 5 32.06 41.97 -29.77
N LEU A 6 31.14 41.01 -29.69
CA LEU A 6 30.40 40.81 -28.44
C LEU A 6 31.37 40.26 -27.39
N PRO A 7 31.59 40.93 -26.24
CA PRO A 7 32.41 40.36 -25.19
C PRO A 7 31.69 39.16 -24.57
N ARG A 8 32.19 37.97 -24.91
CA ARG A 8 32.16 36.79 -24.04
C ARG A 8 32.73 37.22 -22.68
N SER A 9 32.14 36.68 -21.62
CA SER A 9 32.58 36.76 -20.21
C SER A 9 32.09 37.94 -19.36
N PHE A 10 30.80 37.92 -19.05
CA PHE A 10 30.37 38.11 -17.65
C PHE A 10 29.77 36.81 -17.15
N ALA A 11 30.62 35.81 -16.98
CA ALA A 11 30.32 34.64 -16.18
C ALA A 11 30.27 35.11 -14.71
N PHE A 12 29.11 35.61 -14.29
CA PHE A 12 28.85 35.81 -12.86
C PHE A 12 28.83 34.41 -12.24
N LYS A 13 29.98 34.03 -11.68
CA LYS A 13 30.20 32.77 -10.99
C LYS A 13 29.42 32.84 -9.68
N VAL A 14 28.11 32.60 -9.77
CA VAL A 14 27.29 32.28 -8.61
C VAL A 14 27.83 30.95 -8.10
N HIS A 15 28.61 31.11 -7.05
CA HIS A 15 29.16 30.06 -6.23
C HIS A 15 28.11 28.96 -6.01
N GLN A 16 28.51 27.74 -6.36
CA GLN A 16 27.85 26.53 -5.92
C GLN A 16 27.81 26.52 -4.39
N CYS A 17 26.68 26.93 -3.83
CA CYS A 17 26.31 26.68 -2.45
C CYS A 17 24.87 26.17 -2.43
N GLY A 18 24.74 24.84 -2.44
CA GLY A 18 23.71 24.13 -1.70
C GLY A 18 22.25 24.54 -1.90
N TRP A 19 21.75 24.57 -3.13
CA TRP A 19 20.30 24.48 -3.39
C TRP A 19 19.96 23.12 -4.00
N GLY A 20 20.30 22.07 -3.25
CA GLY A 20 19.76 20.74 -3.50
C GLY A 20 18.29 20.71 -3.04
N ASN A 21 17.38 20.53 -3.98
CA ASN A 21 16.00 20.08 -3.76
C ASN A 21 15.12 20.97 -2.87
N LEU A 22 14.87 22.21 -3.28
CA LEU A 22 13.72 22.96 -2.79
C LEU A 22 12.54 22.77 -3.78
N VAL A 23 11.48 22.13 -3.28
CA VAL A 23 10.11 22.06 -3.83
C VAL A 23 9.80 20.97 -4.87
N THR A 24 10.18 19.71 -4.61
CA THR A 24 9.25 18.57 -4.82
C THR A 24 8.53 18.18 -3.52
N ARG A 25 8.42 19.14 -2.58
CA ARG A 25 7.49 19.07 -1.44
C ARG A 25 6.07 19.52 -1.79
N PHE A 26 5.79 19.73 -3.07
CA PHE A 26 4.42 19.77 -3.59
C PHE A 26 4.04 18.36 -4.05
N GLN A 27 4.11 17.37 -3.15
CA GLN A 27 3.31 16.17 -3.35
C GLN A 27 1.85 16.60 -3.16
N GLY A 28 1.25 17.12 -4.24
CA GLY A 28 -0.14 17.53 -4.25
C GLY A 28 -1.00 16.44 -3.65
N THR A 29 -1.97 16.83 -2.82
CA THR A 29 -2.89 15.95 -2.09
C THR A 29 -3.43 14.82 -2.96
N ILE A 30 -3.68 15.08 -4.24
CA ILE A 30 -4.18 14.11 -5.23
C ILE A 30 -3.24 12.90 -5.40
N GLY A 31 -1.93 13.12 -5.54
CA GLY A 31 -0.96 12.03 -5.76
C GLY A 31 -0.81 11.13 -4.54
N HIS A 32 -0.86 11.72 -3.35
CA HIS A 32 -0.89 10.99 -2.08
C HIS A 32 -2.17 10.15 -1.96
N THR A 33 -3.33 10.74 -2.25
CA THR A 33 -4.62 10.04 -2.18
C THR A 33 -4.69 8.83 -3.12
N ILE A 34 -4.17 8.94 -4.35
CA ILE A 34 -4.13 7.81 -5.29
C ILE A 34 -3.24 6.68 -4.75
N ARG A 35 -2.07 7.00 -4.20
CA ARG A 35 -1.16 6.01 -3.60
C ARG A 35 -1.82 5.28 -2.43
N VAL A 36 -2.41 6.04 -1.51
CA VAL A 36 -3.07 5.47 -0.32
C VAL A 36 -4.24 4.58 -0.72
N LYS A 37 -5.08 5.04 -1.66
CA LYS A 37 -6.20 4.25 -2.18
C LYS A 37 -5.73 2.89 -2.72
N LYS A 38 -4.70 2.89 -3.57
CA LYS A 38 -4.13 1.67 -4.15
C LYS A 38 -3.61 0.70 -3.07
N GLU A 39 -2.97 1.25 -2.03
CA GLU A 39 -2.45 0.43 -0.92
C GLU A 39 -3.58 -0.18 -0.08
N ILE A 40 -4.68 0.55 0.14
CA ILE A 40 -5.88 0.03 0.82
C ILE A 40 -6.51 -1.10 -0.01
N GLU A 41 -6.67 -0.92 -1.31
CA GLU A 41 -7.21 -1.97 -2.21
C GLU A 41 -6.35 -3.23 -2.16
N ARG A 42 -5.02 -3.08 -2.25
CA ARG A 42 -4.07 -4.19 -2.11
C ARG A 42 -4.23 -4.93 -0.78
N LYS A 43 -4.38 -4.22 0.34
CA LYS A 43 -4.58 -4.85 1.65
C LYS A 43 -5.94 -5.53 1.76
N LYS A 44 -6.99 -4.99 1.13
CA LYS A 44 -8.32 -5.63 1.08
C LYS A 44 -8.26 -6.99 0.39
N GLU A 45 -7.60 -7.06 -0.77
CA GLU A 45 -7.40 -8.32 -1.49
C GLU A 45 -6.64 -9.36 -0.65
N GLN A 46 -5.61 -8.92 0.08
CA GLN A 46 -4.86 -9.82 0.96
C GLN A 46 -5.66 -10.30 2.16
N SER A 47 -6.46 -9.43 2.77
CA SER A 47 -7.37 -9.81 3.86
C SER A 47 -8.44 -10.80 3.39
N GLN A 48 -8.91 -10.66 2.14
CA GLN A 48 -9.86 -11.61 1.54
C GLN A 48 -9.30 -13.04 1.49
N LEU A 49 -8.00 -13.18 1.19
CA LEU A 49 -7.30 -14.47 1.18
C LEU A 49 -6.95 -14.98 2.59
N GLY A 50 -6.89 -14.10 3.59
CA GLY A 50 -6.64 -14.42 5.00
C GLY A 50 -5.39 -15.28 5.20
N GLY A 51 -5.59 -16.55 5.57
CA GLY A 51 -4.53 -17.54 5.80
C GLY A 51 -3.80 -18.03 4.53
N GLY A 52 -4.18 -17.53 3.36
CA GLY A 52 -3.65 -17.87 2.03
C GLY A 52 -4.39 -19.02 1.35
N GLU A 53 -4.28 -19.10 0.02
CA GLU A 53 -4.98 -20.09 -0.81
C GLU A 53 -4.76 -21.53 -0.35
N LYS A 54 -3.56 -21.87 0.12
CA LYS A 54 -3.24 -23.22 0.61
C LYS A 54 -4.14 -23.64 1.77
N ARG A 55 -4.44 -22.71 2.69
CA ARG A 55 -5.31 -23.00 3.85
C ARG A 55 -6.78 -23.05 3.46
N ILE A 56 -7.20 -22.22 2.50
CA ILE A 56 -8.56 -22.25 1.94
C ILE A 56 -8.81 -23.61 1.29
N LYS A 57 -7.93 -24.05 0.38
CA LYS A 57 -8.01 -25.37 -0.27
C LYS A 57 -8.06 -26.50 0.74
N ALA A 58 -7.19 -26.48 1.75
CA ALA A 58 -7.20 -27.50 2.81
C ALA A 58 -8.50 -27.53 3.64
N GLN A 59 -9.23 -26.41 3.77
CA GLN A 59 -10.57 -26.42 4.41
C GLN A 59 -11.61 -27.05 3.48
N HIS A 60 -11.60 -26.67 2.21
CA HIS A 60 -12.52 -27.22 1.21
C HIS A 60 -12.31 -28.71 0.98
N GLU A 61 -11.07 -29.20 0.95
CA GLU A 61 -10.72 -30.63 0.87
C GLU A 61 -11.27 -31.43 2.06
N ARG A 62 -11.43 -30.79 3.22
CA ARG A 62 -12.04 -31.39 4.42
C ARG A 62 -13.57 -31.28 4.41
N GLY A 63 -14.18 -30.78 3.34
CA GLY A 63 -15.62 -30.53 3.25
C GLY A 63 -16.10 -29.38 4.14
N LYS A 64 -15.20 -28.46 4.55
CA LYS A 64 -15.52 -27.32 5.41
C LYS A 64 -15.51 -26.04 4.62
N LEU A 65 -16.52 -25.20 4.89
CA LEU A 65 -16.56 -23.84 4.39
C LEU A 65 -15.59 -22.93 5.15
N THR A 66 -15.07 -21.92 4.47
CA THR A 66 -14.30 -20.82 5.06
C THR A 66 -15.19 -19.95 5.96
N ALA A 67 -14.58 -19.12 6.81
CA ALA A 67 -15.34 -18.24 7.72
C ALA A 67 -16.31 -17.31 6.96
N ARG A 68 -15.84 -16.65 5.89
CA ARG A 68 -16.68 -15.77 5.07
C ARG A 68 -17.79 -16.51 4.32
N GLU A 69 -17.51 -17.70 3.80
CA GLU A 69 -18.53 -18.55 3.17
C GLU A 69 -19.65 -18.90 4.16
N ARG A 70 -19.32 -19.16 5.43
CA ARG A 70 -20.34 -19.42 6.46
C ARG A 70 -21.16 -18.19 6.80
N ILE A 71 -20.52 -17.02 6.89
CA ILE A 71 -21.22 -15.75 7.13
C ILE A 71 -22.23 -15.49 6.00
N ASN A 72 -21.82 -15.67 4.75
CA ASN A 72 -22.70 -15.49 3.59
C ASN A 72 -23.90 -16.46 3.55
N LEU A 73 -23.83 -17.60 4.23
CA LEU A 73 -24.96 -18.52 4.37
C LEU A 73 -25.86 -18.20 5.56
N LEU A 74 -25.31 -17.54 6.59
CA LEU A 74 -26.03 -17.25 7.82
C LEU A 74 -26.83 -15.95 7.73
N PHE A 75 -26.32 -14.96 6.97
CA PHE A 75 -26.92 -13.64 6.84
C PHE A 75 -27.57 -13.45 5.48
N ASP A 76 -28.59 -12.61 5.44
CA ASP A 76 -29.20 -12.17 4.18
C ASP A 76 -28.17 -11.37 3.34
N PRO A 77 -28.25 -11.42 2.01
CA PRO A 77 -27.37 -10.66 1.13
C PRO A 77 -27.33 -9.17 1.50
N ASP A 78 -26.15 -8.58 1.43
CA ASP A 78 -25.89 -7.15 1.67
C ASP A 78 -26.21 -6.62 3.09
N THR A 79 -26.43 -7.51 4.07
CA THR A 79 -26.67 -7.11 5.47
C THR A 79 -25.42 -7.12 6.34
N PHE A 80 -24.42 -7.95 6.01
CA PHE A 80 -23.23 -8.13 6.82
C PHE A 80 -22.21 -6.99 6.59
N VAL A 81 -21.71 -6.41 7.68
CA VAL A 81 -20.64 -5.40 7.67
C VAL A 81 -19.46 -5.93 8.48
N GLU A 82 -18.33 -6.14 7.80
CA GLU A 82 -17.08 -6.63 8.40
C GLU A 82 -16.40 -5.51 9.21
N TYR A 83 -16.04 -5.79 10.46
CA TYR A 83 -15.24 -4.91 11.31
C TYR A 83 -13.81 -5.43 11.40
N ASP A 84 -12.84 -4.51 11.51
CA ASP A 84 -11.42 -4.86 11.71
C ASP A 84 -10.81 -5.80 10.66
N ALA A 85 -11.25 -5.70 9.39
CA ALA A 85 -10.75 -6.52 8.28
C ALA A 85 -9.22 -6.47 8.05
N PHE A 86 -8.51 -5.49 8.62
CA PHE A 86 -7.05 -5.37 8.53
C PHE A 86 -6.31 -5.79 9.82
N ALA A 87 -7.00 -6.44 10.76
CA ALA A 87 -6.38 -6.93 11.98
C ALA A 87 -5.27 -7.93 11.65
N GLU A 88 -4.08 -7.69 12.17
CA GLU A 88 -2.94 -8.59 12.07
C GLU A 88 -2.53 -9.00 13.49
N HIS A 89 -2.01 -10.21 13.63
CA HIS A 89 -1.41 -10.59 14.91
C HIS A 89 -0.15 -9.73 15.17
N SER A 90 0.10 -9.39 16.43
CA SER A 90 1.28 -8.64 16.87
C SER A 90 2.35 -9.52 17.55
N CYS A 91 2.23 -10.84 17.42
CA CYS A 91 3.10 -11.78 18.13
C CYS A 91 4.41 -12.00 17.36
N ASN A 92 5.54 -11.80 18.04
CA ASN A 92 6.87 -12.01 17.46
C ASN A 92 7.47 -13.38 17.83
N ASP A 93 6.93 -14.05 18.85
CA ASP A 93 7.43 -15.33 19.34
C ASP A 93 7.13 -16.49 18.37
N PHE A 94 7.77 -17.65 18.59
CA PHE A 94 7.54 -18.88 17.82
C PHE A 94 7.79 -18.76 16.30
N GLY A 95 8.65 -17.83 15.88
CA GLY A 95 8.92 -17.59 14.46
C GLY A 95 7.73 -16.98 13.71
N MET A 96 6.84 -16.29 14.42
CA MET A 96 5.69 -15.59 13.85
C MET A 96 6.01 -14.17 13.38
N ALA A 97 7.15 -13.60 13.80
CA ALA A 97 7.59 -12.24 13.41
C ALA A 97 7.58 -11.98 11.89
N SER A 98 7.86 -12.99 11.07
CA SER A 98 7.88 -12.87 9.59
C SER A 98 6.56 -13.26 8.91
N LYS A 99 5.61 -13.84 9.64
CA LYS A 99 4.38 -14.41 9.07
C LYS A 99 3.21 -13.46 9.28
N LYS A 100 3.05 -12.45 8.43
CA LYS A 100 1.85 -11.60 8.46
C LYS A 100 0.64 -12.40 7.98
N VAL A 101 -0.30 -12.61 8.88
CA VAL A 101 -1.58 -13.28 8.59
C VAL A 101 -2.67 -12.34 9.09
N TYR A 102 -3.60 -11.99 8.19
CA TYR A 102 -4.78 -11.23 8.56
C TYR A 102 -5.70 -12.12 9.39
N LEU A 103 -6.05 -11.64 10.58
CA LEU A 103 -7.02 -12.26 11.47
C LEU A 103 -8.40 -11.98 10.87
N LEU A 104 -9.15 -13.05 10.63
CA LEU A 104 -10.48 -12.98 10.04
C LEU A 104 -11.51 -12.80 11.14
N PHE A 105 -12.30 -11.71 11.05
CA PHE A 105 -13.60 -11.56 11.71
C PHE A 105 -14.57 -10.90 10.73
#